data_AF-A0A0T0PXB4-F1
#
_entry.id   AF-A0A0T0PXB4-F1
#
_cell.length_a   1.000
_cell.length_b   1.000
_cell.length_c   1.000
_cell.angle_alpha   90.00
_cell.angle_beta   90.00
_cell.angle_gamma   90.00
#
_symmetry.space_group_name_H-M   'P 1'
#
loop_
_entity.id
_entity.type
_entity.pdbx_description
1 polymer ?
#
loop_
_entity_poly.entity_id
_entity_poly.type
_entity_poly.pdbx_seq_one_letter_code
_entity_poly.pdbx_strand_id
1 'polypeptide(L)'
;MIKAHSQSPGAFIDIGHLVALVEAARAQMAGALDELVAKLADASSSDADVDFGGLVKAAQRILELDDGEMARMLKVSRPTVGRWIRGVSQPHPLGRGAIFEALGGHARVKAKNLRS
;
A
#
# COMPACT_ATOMS: atom_id res chain seq x y z
N MET A 1 42.86 29.26 -35.93
CA MET A 1 41.81 28.23 -36.07
C MET A 1 41.66 27.54 -34.71
N ILE A 2 40.72 27.96 -33.87
CA ILE A 2 40.53 27.40 -32.51
C ILE A 2 39.16 26.73 -32.50
N LYS A 3 39.14 25.39 -32.40
CA LYS A 3 37.93 24.60 -32.21
C LYS A 3 37.46 24.74 -30.76
N ALA A 4 36.33 25.42 -30.55
CA ALA A 4 35.63 25.43 -29.28
C ALA A 4 35.06 24.03 -28.99
N HIS A 5 35.55 23.39 -27.93
CA HIS A 5 34.94 22.19 -27.37
C HIS A 5 33.74 22.62 -26.52
N SER A 6 32.54 22.42 -27.06
CA SER A 6 31.29 22.44 -26.29
C SER A 6 31.28 21.18 -25.42
N GLN A 7 31.50 21.36 -24.11
CA GLN A 7 31.14 20.34 -23.13
C GLN A 7 29.62 20.30 -23.01
N SER A 8 29.04 19.11 -23.17
CA SER A 8 27.63 18.86 -22.86
C SER A 8 27.42 18.97 -21.35
N PRO A 9 26.39 19.69 -20.87
CA PRO A 9 26.09 19.74 -19.45
C PRO A 9 25.53 18.37 -19.03
N GLY A 10 26.33 17.61 -18.27
CA GLY A 10 25.81 16.46 -17.53
C GLY A 10 24.71 16.95 -16.60
N ALA A 11 23.56 16.29 -16.62
CA ALA A 11 22.44 16.59 -15.73
C ALA A 11 22.87 16.35 -14.28
N PHE A 12 23.35 17.39 -13.60
CA PHE A 12 23.59 17.37 -12.17
C PHE A 12 22.22 17.35 -11.49
N ILE A 13 21.88 16.22 -10.85
CA ILE A 13 20.79 16.18 -9.89
C ILE A 13 21.26 16.95 -8.66
N ASP A 14 20.74 18.16 -8.45
CA ASP A 14 20.97 18.88 -7.21
C ASP A 14 20.10 18.30 -6.07
N ILE A 15 20.52 18.57 -4.83
CA ILE A 15 19.86 18.05 -3.63
C ILE A 15 18.41 18.55 -3.52
N GLY A 16 18.12 19.78 -4.00
CA GLY A 16 16.77 20.34 -3.99
C GLY A 16 15.81 19.56 -4.90
N HIS A 17 16.26 19.17 -6.09
CA HIS A 17 15.49 18.31 -6.98
C HIS A 17 15.24 16.93 -6.38
N LEU A 18 16.25 16.33 -5.71
CA LEU A 18 16.08 15.05 -5.03
C LEU A 18 15.04 15.12 -3.91
N VAL A 19 15.08 16.17 -3.08
CA VAL A 19 14.11 16.38 -1.99
C VAL A 19 12.70 16.54 -2.57
N ALA A 20 12.53 17.32 -3.64
CA ALA A 20 11.23 17.51 -4.28
C ALA A 20 10.65 16.19 -4.83
N LEU A 21 11.48 15.32 -5.42
CA LEU A 21 11.08 14.00 -5.89
C LEU A 21 10.63 13.09 -4.74
N VAL A 22 11.35 13.11 -3.61
CA VAL A 22 10.98 12.33 -2.42
C VAL A 22 9.64 12.79 -1.85
N GLU A 23 9.42 14.09 -1.72
CA GLU A 23 8.16 14.63 -1.21
C GLU A 23 6.97 14.33 -2.14
N ALA A 24 7.18 14.40 -3.46
CA ALA A 24 6.17 13.99 -4.44
C ALA A 24 5.84 12.50 -4.32
N ALA A 25 6.85 11.64 -4.15
CA ALA A 25 6.65 10.20 -3.95
C ALA A 25 5.88 9.92 -2.65
N ARG A 26 6.24 10.58 -1.54
CA ARG A 26 5.53 10.47 -0.26
C ARG A 26 4.06 10.87 -0.38
N ALA A 27 3.78 11.96 -1.08
CA ALA A 27 2.41 12.44 -1.33
C ALA A 27 1.61 11.42 -2.17
N GLN A 28 2.21 10.88 -3.24
CA GLN A 28 1.58 9.84 -4.07
C GLN A 28 1.27 8.58 -3.26
N MET A 29 2.21 8.11 -2.43
CA MET A 29 2.02 6.96 -1.55
C MET A 29 0.92 7.20 -0.52
N ALA A 30 0.85 8.39 0.07
CA ALA A 30 -0.21 8.76 1.00
C ALA A 30 -1.58 8.74 0.33
N GLY A 31 -1.67 9.22 -0.92
CA GLY A 31 -2.91 9.15 -1.72
C GLY A 31 -3.35 7.71 -2.02
N ALA A 32 -2.41 6.83 -2.38
CA ALA A 32 -2.72 5.41 -2.60
C ALA A 32 -3.22 4.71 -1.32
N LEU A 33 -2.69 5.10 -0.16
CA LEU A 33 -3.15 4.60 1.13
C LEU A 33 -4.54 5.12 1.49
N ASP A 34 -4.88 6.37 1.18
CA ASP A 34 -6.24 6.89 1.37
C ASP A 34 -7.25 6.15 0.49
N GLU A 35 -6.91 5.89 -0.77
CA GLU A 35 -7.76 5.12 -1.68
C GLU A 35 -7.98 3.69 -1.15
N LEU A 36 -6.92 3.06 -0.61
CA LEU A 36 -7.03 1.76 0.05
C LEU A 36 -7.96 1.82 1.26
N VAL A 37 -7.84 2.86 2.11
CA VAL A 37 -8.71 3.04 3.28
C VAL A 37 -10.17 3.16 2.87
N ALA A 38 -10.48 3.93 1.82
CA ALA A 38 -11.83 4.08 1.31
C ALA A 38 -12.39 2.73 0.85
N LYS A 39 -11.65 2.00 0.00
CA LYS A 39 -12.07 0.67 -0.48
C LYS A 39 -12.28 -0.34 0.64
N LEU A 40 -11.44 -0.33 1.67
CA LEU A 40 -11.58 -1.22 2.82
C LEU A 40 -12.79 -0.86 3.68
N ALA A 41 -13.08 0.43 3.86
CA ALA A 41 -14.25 0.89 4.62
C ALA A 41 -15.57 0.58 3.89
N ASP A 42 -15.61 0.76 2.57
CA ASP A 42 -16.76 0.38 1.76
C ASP A 42 -16.98 -1.14 1.83
N ALA A 43 -15.90 -1.93 1.73
CA ALA A 43 -15.97 -3.38 1.82
C ALA A 43 -16.31 -3.89 3.23
N SER A 44 -15.99 -3.16 4.30
CA SER A 44 -16.33 -3.57 5.67
C SER A 44 -17.77 -3.29 6.04
N SER A 45 -18.42 -2.34 5.37
CA SER A 45 -19.78 -1.88 5.63
C SER A 45 -20.83 -2.46 4.67
N SER A 46 -20.40 -3.19 3.65
CA SER A 46 -21.27 -3.77 2.63
C SER A 46 -21.40 -5.28 2.77
N ASP A 47 -22.63 -5.79 2.61
CA ASP A 47 -22.90 -7.22 2.42
C ASP A 47 -22.71 -7.66 0.96
N ALA A 48 -22.28 -6.75 0.07
CA ALA A 48 -22.04 -7.08 -1.33
C ALA A 48 -20.92 -8.12 -1.48
N ASP A 49 -21.00 -8.91 -2.55
CA ASP A 49 -19.96 -9.88 -2.90
C ASP A 49 -18.70 -9.14 -3.38
N VAL A 50 -17.84 -8.79 -2.43
CA VAL A 50 -16.54 -8.18 -2.67
C VAL A 50 -15.51 -9.28 -2.92
N ASP A 51 -14.62 -9.06 -3.89
CA ASP A 51 -13.41 -9.88 -4.05
C ASP A 51 -12.47 -9.69 -2.85
N PHE A 52 -12.73 -10.47 -1.79
CA PHE A 52 -11.95 -10.45 -0.55
C PHE A 52 -10.48 -10.75 -0.82
N GLY A 53 -10.18 -11.77 -1.64
CA GLY A 53 -8.82 -12.20 -1.92
C GLY A 53 -8.03 -11.12 -2.66
N GLY A 54 -8.65 -10.50 -3.67
CA GLY A 54 -8.09 -9.38 -4.41
C GLY A 54 -7.81 -8.16 -3.52
N LEU A 55 -8.76 -7.79 -2.65
CA LEU A 55 -8.59 -6.63 -1.77
C LEU A 55 -7.53 -6.86 -0.69
N VAL A 56 -7.47 -8.05 -0.08
CA VAL A 56 -6.40 -8.40 0.88
C VAL A 56 -5.03 -8.41 0.19
N LYS A 57 -4.94 -8.91 -1.05
CA LYS A 57 -3.70 -8.89 -1.84
C LYS A 57 -3.26 -7.47 -2.19
N ALA A 58 -4.20 -6.60 -2.56
CA ALA A 58 -3.92 -5.19 -2.82
C ALA A 58 -3.42 -4.50 -1.54
N ALA A 59 -4.09 -4.73 -0.41
CA ALA A 59 -3.69 -4.20 0.88
C ALA A 59 -2.28 -4.67 1.28
N GLN A 60 -1.97 -5.97 1.12
CA GLN A 60 -0.62 -6.50 1.36
C GLN A 60 0.46 -5.75 0.59
N ARG A 61 0.23 -5.52 -0.71
CA ARG A 61 1.18 -4.86 -1.59
C ARG A 61 1.38 -3.39 -1.24
N ILE A 62 0.29 -2.64 -1.05
CA ILE A 62 0.34 -1.20 -0.76
C ILE A 62 0.93 -0.94 0.63
N LEU A 63 0.60 -1.80 1.60
CA LEU A 63 1.17 -1.72 2.95
C LEU A 63 2.59 -2.26 3.04
N GLU A 64 3.08 -2.92 1.98
CA GLU A 64 4.40 -3.55 1.91
C GLU A 64 4.60 -4.60 3.01
N LEU A 65 3.53 -5.34 3.33
CA LEU A 65 3.54 -6.36 4.38
C LEU A 65 3.96 -7.72 3.82
N ASP A 66 4.87 -8.40 4.49
CA ASP A 66 5.10 -9.82 4.22
C ASP A 66 3.98 -10.71 4.81
N ASP A 67 3.93 -11.98 4.39
CA ASP A 67 2.92 -12.94 4.88
C ASP A 67 2.96 -13.12 6.42
N GLY A 68 4.13 -12.98 7.03
CA GLY A 68 4.35 -13.07 8.47
C GLY A 68 3.84 -11.85 9.24
N GLU A 69 4.08 -10.66 8.73
CA GLU A 69 3.55 -9.40 9.27
C GLU A 69 2.03 -9.39 9.16
N MET A 70 1.49 -9.77 8.01
CA MET A 70 0.06 -9.91 7.78
C MET A 70 -0.56 -10.93 8.76
N ALA A 71 0.08 -12.09 8.93
CA ALA A 71 -0.36 -13.13 9.85
C ALA A 71 -0.38 -12.64 11.31
N ARG A 72 0.66 -11.95 11.76
CA ARG A 72 0.74 -11.36 13.11
C ARG A 72 -0.34 -10.31 13.32
N MET A 73 -0.51 -9.40 12.37
CA MET A 73 -1.50 -8.32 12.44
C MET A 73 -2.93 -8.87 12.52
N LEU A 74 -3.25 -9.86 11.68
CA LEU A 74 -4.59 -10.44 11.59
C LEU A 74 -4.82 -11.61 12.56
N LYS A 75 -3.81 -11.97 13.37
CA LYS A 75 -3.83 -13.08 14.33
C LYS A 75 -4.24 -14.41 13.68
N VAL A 76 -3.71 -14.69 12.49
CA VAL A 76 -3.91 -15.94 11.75
C VAL A 76 -2.57 -16.58 11.40
N SER A 77 -2.60 -17.79 10.83
CA SER A 77 -1.38 -18.43 10.33
C SER A 77 -0.94 -17.85 8.98
N ARG A 78 0.37 -17.89 8.68
CA ARG A 78 0.90 -17.53 7.34
C ARG A 78 0.22 -18.33 6.20
N PRO A 79 0.01 -19.66 6.33
CA PRO A 79 -0.76 -20.41 5.34
C PRO A 79 -2.19 -19.91 5.13
N THR A 80 -2.84 -19.37 6.16
CA THR A 80 -4.18 -18.78 6.05
C THR A 80 -4.16 -17.55 5.15
N VAL A 81 -3.21 -16.63 5.38
CA VAL A 81 -3.00 -15.45 4.53
C VAL A 81 -2.75 -15.85 3.07
N GLY A 82 -1.85 -16.82 2.85
CA GLY A 82 -1.54 -17.30 1.50
C GLY A 82 -2.73 -17.95 0.78
N ARG A 83 -3.63 -18.64 1.50
CA ARG A 83 -4.87 -19.19 0.92
C ARG A 83 -5.85 -18.08 0.53
N TRP A 84 -6.01 -17.06 1.38
CA TRP A 84 -6.87 -15.92 1.10
C TRP A 84 -6.44 -15.15 -0.15
N ILE A 85 -5.15 -14.83 -0.27
CA ILE A 85 -4.58 -14.08 -1.40
C ILE A 85 -4.70 -14.85 -2.73
N ARG A 86 -4.69 -16.19 -2.68
CA ARG A 86 -4.86 -17.06 -3.85
C ARG A 86 -6.34 -17.36 -4.15
N GLY A 87 -7.27 -16.87 -3.34
CA GLY A 87 -8.70 -17.18 -3.46
C GLY A 87 -9.05 -18.64 -3.14
N VAL A 88 -8.15 -19.40 -2.49
CA VAL A 88 -8.37 -20.82 -2.13
C VAL A 88 -9.37 -20.96 -1.00
N SER A 89 -9.37 -20.01 -0.07
CA SER A 89 -10.36 -19.92 1.00
C SER A 89 -10.61 -18.46 1.34
N GLN A 90 -11.66 -18.21 2.11
CA GLN A 90 -11.99 -16.90 2.63
C GLN A 90 -12.49 -17.07 4.07
N PRO A 91 -12.37 -16.04 4.92
CA PRO A 91 -13.00 -16.06 6.23
C PRO A 91 -14.53 -16.05 6.07
N HIS A 92 -15.21 -16.50 7.13
CA HIS A 92 -16.65 -16.39 7.23
C HIS A 92 -17.09 -14.93 6.97
N PRO A 93 -18.20 -14.68 6.25
CA PRO A 93 -18.64 -13.32 5.91
C PRO A 93 -18.65 -12.36 7.11
N LEU A 94 -19.18 -12.79 8.26
CA LEU A 94 -19.21 -12.02 9.51
C LEU A 94 -17.81 -11.61 10.04
N GLY A 95 -16.75 -12.30 9.64
CA GLY A 95 -15.37 -11.99 10.04
C GLY A 95 -14.60 -11.12 9.04
N ARG A 96 -15.14 -10.90 7.83
CA ARG A 96 -14.45 -10.12 6.77
C ARG A 96 -14.32 -8.65 7.14
N GLY A 97 -15.38 -8.06 7.69
CA GLY A 97 -15.38 -6.65 8.11
C GLY A 97 -14.24 -6.32 9.07
N ALA A 98 -14.05 -7.14 10.12
CA ALA A 98 -12.98 -6.95 11.09
C ALA A 98 -11.56 -7.01 10.47
N ILE A 99 -11.37 -7.82 9.43
CA ILE A 99 -10.10 -7.91 8.70
C ILE A 99 -9.86 -6.63 7.89
N PHE A 100 -10.88 -6.14 7.18
CA PHE A 100 -10.78 -4.89 6.42
C PHE A 100 -10.57 -3.68 7.33
N GLU A 101 -11.23 -3.63 8.49
CA GLU A 101 -11.03 -2.59 9.49
C GLU A 101 -9.59 -2.58 10.03
N ALA A 102 -9.03 -3.75 10.35
CA ALA A 102 -7.65 -3.87 10.81
C ALA A 102 -6.65 -3.37 9.75
N LEU A 103 -6.83 -3.77 8.49
CA LEU A 103 -6.03 -3.31 7.36
C LEU A 103 -6.16 -1.79 7.16
N GLY A 104 -7.39 -1.27 7.24
CA GLY A 104 -7.67 0.16 7.11
C GLY A 104 -7.05 0.98 8.24
N GLY A 105 -7.07 0.46 9.47
CA GLY A 105 -6.37 1.05 10.61
C GLY A 105 -4.87 1.20 10.36
N HIS A 106 -4.22 0.13 9.86
CA HIS A 106 -2.80 0.16 9.53
C HIS A 106 -2.49 1.14 8.38
N ALA A 107 -3.33 1.16 7.33
CA ALA A 107 -3.20 2.08 6.21
C ALA A 107 -3.29 3.55 6.65
N ARG A 108 -4.23 3.91 7.54
CA ARG A 108 -4.36 5.26 8.09
C ARG A 108 -3.11 5.70 8.86
N VAL A 109 -2.54 4.79 9.66
CA VAL A 109 -1.30 5.08 10.41
C VAL A 109 -0.13 5.32 9.45
N LYS A 110 0.04 4.46 8.43
CA LYS A 110 1.11 4.63 7.42
C LYS A 110 0.93 5.93 6.64
N ALA A 111 -0.29 6.28 6.23
CA ALA A 111 -0.59 7.52 5.52
C ALA A 111 -0.28 8.76 6.36
N LYS A 112 -0.60 8.73 7.66
CA LYS A 112 -0.27 9.81 8.60
C LYS A 112 1.25 10.00 8.71
N ASN A 113 2.01 8.92 8.84
CA ASN A 113 3.48 8.97 8.95
C ASN A 113 4.15 9.50 7.68
N LEU A 114 3.55 9.28 6.51
CA LEU A 114 4.06 9.83 5.26
C LEU A 114 3.86 11.36 5.16
N ARG A 115 2.90 11.93 5.88
CA ARG A 115 2.57 13.36 5.87
C ARG A 115 3.23 14.17 6.98
N SER A 116 3.73 13.51 8.03
CA SER A 116 4.48 14.13 9.12
C SER A 116 5.91 14.46 8.71
#